data_AF-A0A7T6ZA22-F1
#
_entry.id   AF-A0A7T6ZA22-F1
#
_cell.length_a   1.000
_cell.length_b   1.000
_cell.length_c   1.000
_cell.angle_alpha   90.00
_cell.angle_beta   90.00
_cell.angle_gamma   90.00
#
_symmetry.space_group_name_H-M   'P 1'
#
loop_
_entity.id
_entity.type
_entity.pdbx_description
1 polymer ?
#
loop_
_entity_poly.entity_id
_entity_poly.type
_entity_poly.pdbx_seq_one_letter_code
_entity_poly.pdbx_strand_id
1 'polypeptide(L)'
;MGPTESKQKQSTNIDEAQIYRWIESFQQNPTEEIQTALIRHYDSLVQSLARKFSRSQGHDDDLYQVGMIGLLAALRRFDPAYKRSFESFAVPTIVGEIKRFIRDKTWSVHVPRRIKELGPRIKNAVEELTTEYQRSPQVSEIAAYLEVTEEEVLETMEMGKSYQALSVDRSIEADAEGSEVTLLDLVGSTEDGFEKTDQRLLLEKAFTVLTDREQEILRCTYFDNLSQKETGERLDISQMHVSRLQRRALHKLRDSIRVEPSECL
;
A
#
# COMPACT_ATOMS: atom_id res chain seq x y z
N MET A 1 32.72 49.92 8.04
CA MET A 1 33.83 49.03 7.63
C MET A 1 34.12 48.08 8.78
N GLY A 2 33.51 46.91 8.78
CA GLY A 2 33.84 45.81 9.70
C GLY A 2 34.50 44.70 8.88
N PRO A 3 35.58 44.05 9.34
CA PRO A 3 36.23 43.00 8.57
C PRO A 3 35.33 41.76 8.56
N THR A 4 35.03 41.27 7.36
CA THR A 4 34.33 40.02 7.13
C THR A 4 35.32 38.88 7.33
N GLU A 5 35.26 38.21 8.49
CA GLU A 5 35.99 36.97 8.73
C GLU A 5 35.46 35.89 7.79
N SER A 6 36.24 35.60 6.77
CA SER A 6 36.03 34.49 5.86
C SER A 6 36.36 33.19 6.59
N LYS A 7 35.33 32.50 7.12
CA LYS A 7 35.47 31.14 7.63
C LYS A 7 35.82 30.20 6.47
N GLN A 8 37.11 29.90 6.33
CA GLN A 8 37.62 28.82 5.51
C GLN A 8 37.09 27.48 6.04
N LYS A 9 36.34 26.79 5.19
CA LYS A 9 35.86 25.42 5.40
C LYS A 9 37.07 24.49 5.30
N GLN A 10 37.62 24.05 6.44
CA GLN A 10 38.70 23.07 6.49
C GLN A 10 38.19 21.73 5.97
N SER A 11 38.50 21.41 4.71
CA SER A 11 38.44 20.06 4.18
C SER A 11 39.60 19.25 4.76
N THR A 12 39.30 18.37 5.72
CA THR A 12 40.22 17.35 6.24
C THR A 12 40.54 16.39 5.10
N ASN A 13 41.64 16.63 4.38
CA ASN A 13 42.21 15.69 3.41
C ASN A 13 42.79 14.51 4.19
N ILE A 14 41.96 13.50 4.46
CA ILE A 14 42.42 12.20 4.90
C ILE A 14 43.08 11.54 3.70
N ASP A 15 44.32 11.05 3.87
CA ASP A 15 45.09 10.40 2.82
C ASP A 15 44.37 9.13 2.33
N GLU A 16 44.28 8.94 1.02
CA GLU A 16 43.61 7.79 0.39
C GLU A 16 44.21 6.45 0.88
N ALA A 17 45.52 6.45 1.16
CA ALA A 17 46.23 5.30 1.74
C ALA A 17 45.79 4.98 3.18
N GLN A 18 45.30 5.97 3.94
CA GLN A 18 44.75 5.74 5.27
C GLN A 18 43.35 5.12 5.19
N ILE A 19 42.53 5.58 4.23
CA ILE A 19 41.20 5.03 3.98
C ILE A 19 41.29 3.56 3.60
N TYR A 20 42.19 3.19 2.69
CA TYR A 20 42.35 1.78 2.29
C TYR A 20 42.80 0.88 3.43
N ARG A 21 43.69 1.36 4.31
CA ARG A 21 44.06 0.62 5.53
C ARG A 21 42.87 0.41 6.46
N TRP A 22 42.01 1.42 6.61
CA TRP A 22 40.78 1.27 7.40
C TRP A 22 39.80 0.29 6.78
N ILE A 23 39.64 0.29 5.45
CA ILE A 23 38.78 -0.68 4.74
C ILE A 23 39.31 -2.10 4.92
N GLU A 24 40.61 -2.32 4.73
CA GLU A 24 41.23 -3.64 4.93
C GLU A 24 41.05 -4.13 6.37
N SER A 25 41.30 -3.24 7.35
CA SER A 25 41.10 -3.55 8.77
C SER A 25 39.63 -3.89 9.07
N PHE A 26 38.69 -3.14 8.48
CA PHE A 26 37.25 -3.40 8.61
C PHE A 26 36.84 -4.77 8.04
N GLN A 27 37.46 -5.20 6.94
CA GLN A 27 37.17 -6.51 6.33
C GLN A 27 37.74 -7.68 7.12
N GLN A 28 38.92 -7.51 7.73
CA GLN A 28 39.57 -8.57 8.52
C GLN A 28 39.00 -8.67 9.94
N ASN A 29 38.85 -7.55 10.64
CA ASN A 29 38.38 -7.46 12.02
C ASN A 29 37.56 -6.17 12.22
N PRO A 30 36.24 -6.20 11.95
CA PRO A 30 35.39 -5.00 12.08
C PRO A 30 35.25 -4.60 13.55
N THR A 31 35.97 -3.56 13.96
CA THR A 31 35.74 -2.88 15.25
C THR A 31 34.77 -1.72 15.09
N GLU A 32 34.02 -1.40 16.15
CA GLU A 32 33.07 -0.28 16.15
C GLU A 32 33.76 1.05 15.82
N GLU A 33 35.00 1.24 16.26
CA GLU A 33 35.80 2.44 16.04
C GLU A 33 36.11 2.64 14.56
N ILE A 34 36.57 1.59 13.86
CA ILE A 34 36.90 1.63 12.43
C ILE A 34 35.63 1.82 11.61
N GLN A 35 34.57 1.10 11.95
CA GLN A 35 33.28 1.24 11.28
C GLN A 35 32.73 2.67 11.42
N THR A 36 32.80 3.25 12.62
CA THR A 36 32.34 4.62 12.88
C THR A 36 33.17 5.65 12.10
N ALA A 37 34.50 5.46 12.03
CA ALA A 37 35.38 6.34 11.26
C ALA A 37 35.05 6.33 9.76
N LEU A 38 34.86 5.14 9.17
CA LEU A 38 34.49 4.98 7.77
C LEU A 38 33.10 5.55 7.46
N ILE A 39 32.12 5.28 8.31
CA ILE A 39 30.77 5.84 8.16
C ILE A 39 30.82 7.36 8.19
N ARG A 40 31.47 7.97 9.19
CA ARG A 40 31.59 9.43 9.31
C ARG A 40 32.27 10.05 8.09
N HIS A 41 33.26 9.39 7.52
CA HIS A 41 33.96 9.87 6.34
C HIS A 41 33.03 9.92 5.10
N TYR A 42 32.21 8.88 4.90
CA TYR A 42 31.33 8.77 3.73
C TYR A 42 29.89 9.24 3.97
N ASP A 43 29.57 9.70 5.17
CA ASP A 43 28.24 10.16 5.58
C ASP A 43 27.65 11.18 4.61
N SER A 44 28.41 12.24 4.31
CA SER A 44 27.99 13.30 3.39
C SER A 44 27.78 12.81 1.96
N LEU A 45 28.56 11.81 1.51
CA LEU A 45 28.37 11.19 0.20
C LEU A 45 27.02 10.48 0.16
N VAL A 46 26.72 9.63 1.15
CA VAL A 46 25.46 8.89 1.23
C VAL A 46 24.27 9.85 1.31
N GLN A 47 24.33 10.88 2.16
CA GLN A 47 23.29 11.91 2.24
C GLN A 47 23.06 12.59 0.89
N SER A 48 24.14 12.97 0.18
CA SER A 48 24.02 13.63 -1.13
C SER A 48 23.38 12.73 -2.19
N LEU A 49 23.65 11.42 -2.14
CA LEU A 49 23.05 10.44 -3.06
C LEU A 49 21.58 10.23 -2.73
N ALA A 50 21.23 10.01 -1.45
CA ALA A 50 19.85 9.83 -1.01
C ALA A 50 18.96 11.03 -1.38
N ARG A 51 19.44 12.26 -1.14
CA ARG A 51 18.72 13.50 -1.48
C ARG A 51 18.38 13.64 -2.97
N LYS A 52 19.19 13.11 -3.88
CA LYS A 52 18.88 13.13 -5.33
C LYS A 52 17.64 12.30 -5.67
N PHE A 53 17.34 11.29 -4.87
CA PHE A 53 16.18 10.40 -5.05
C PHE A 53 15.00 10.76 -4.17
N SER A 54 15.20 11.60 -3.15
CA SER A 54 14.09 12.27 -2.46
C SER A 54 13.48 13.30 -3.40
N ARG A 55 12.26 13.03 -3.87
CA ARG A 55 11.55 13.95 -4.75
C ARG A 55 10.13 14.33 -4.34
N SER A 56 9.54 13.76 -3.28
CA SER A 56 8.20 14.21 -2.85
C SER A 56 7.61 13.58 -1.58
N GLN A 57 8.24 12.61 -0.91
CA GLN A 57 7.48 11.63 -0.11
C GLN A 57 8.10 11.26 1.25
N GLY A 58 8.59 12.21 2.05
CA GLY A 58 8.87 11.98 3.49
C GLY A 58 9.83 10.83 3.89
N HIS A 59 10.45 10.14 2.93
CA HIS A 59 11.30 8.96 3.11
C HIS A 59 12.79 9.29 3.11
N ASP A 60 13.17 10.54 3.35
CA ASP A 60 14.56 11.00 3.26
C ASP A 60 15.47 10.21 4.19
N ASP A 61 15.00 9.95 5.41
CA ASP A 61 15.69 9.16 6.42
C ASP A 61 15.77 7.68 6.03
N ASP A 62 14.73 7.13 5.40
CA ASP A 62 14.72 5.75 4.92
C ASP A 62 15.71 5.56 3.76
N LEU A 63 15.71 6.47 2.78
CA LEU A 63 16.63 6.44 1.65
C LEU A 63 18.09 6.61 2.11
N TYR A 64 18.31 7.45 3.11
CA TYR A 64 19.62 7.60 3.74
C TYR A 64 20.05 6.30 4.44
N GLN A 65 19.19 5.67 5.24
CA GLN A 65 19.50 4.40 5.91
C GLN A 65 19.80 3.28 4.91
N VAL A 66 18.99 3.16 3.86
CA VAL A 66 19.23 2.18 2.77
C VAL A 66 20.55 2.47 2.07
N GLY A 67 20.84 3.74 1.81
CA GLY A 67 22.13 4.15 1.26
C GLY A 67 23.30 3.74 2.16
N MET A 68 23.13 3.84 3.49
CA MET A 68 24.12 3.43 4.47
C MET A 68 24.35 1.91 4.48
N ILE A 69 23.29 1.11 4.30
CA ILE A 69 23.39 -0.34 4.10
C ILE A 69 24.19 -0.63 2.81
N GLY A 70 23.92 0.11 1.73
CA GLY A 70 24.67 0.02 0.48
C GLY A 70 26.16 0.35 0.65
N LEU A 71 26.49 1.36 1.45
CA LEU A 71 27.87 1.72 1.78
C LEU A 71 28.56 0.59 2.54
N LEU A 72 27.94 0.04 3.59
CA LEU A 72 28.49 -1.10 4.35
C LEU A 72 28.73 -2.31 3.45
N ALA A 73 27.80 -2.59 2.53
CA ALA A 73 27.96 -3.66 1.56
C ALA A 73 29.12 -3.40 0.58
N ALA A 74 29.33 -2.15 0.16
CA ALA A 74 30.47 -1.77 -0.66
C ALA A 74 31.80 -1.91 0.09
N LEU A 75 31.86 -1.44 1.35
CA LEU A 75 33.05 -1.58 2.21
C LEU A 75 33.49 -3.04 2.38
N ARG A 76 32.53 -3.98 2.50
CA ARG A 76 32.81 -5.41 2.63
C ARG A 76 33.33 -6.08 1.35
N ARG A 77 33.03 -5.53 0.17
CA ARG A 77 33.33 -6.16 -1.13
C ARG A 77 34.41 -5.44 -1.94
N PHE A 78 34.83 -4.26 -1.51
CA PHE A 78 35.83 -3.48 -2.23
C PHE A 78 37.18 -4.21 -2.21
N ASP A 79 37.81 -4.28 -3.39
CA ASP A 79 39.13 -4.85 -3.57
C ASP A 79 40.05 -3.80 -4.23
N PRO A 80 41.07 -3.29 -3.52
CA PRO A 80 42.02 -2.31 -4.05
C PRO A 80 42.84 -2.80 -5.25
N ALA A 81 42.95 -4.11 -5.48
CA ALA A 81 43.73 -4.69 -6.57
C ALA A 81 43.25 -4.24 -7.96
N TYR A 82 41.97 -3.86 -8.07
CA TYR A 82 41.36 -3.38 -9.32
C TYR A 82 41.74 -1.94 -9.71
N LYS A 83 42.61 -1.25 -8.92
CA LYS A 83 43.11 0.12 -9.20
C LYS A 83 42.01 1.14 -9.51
N ARG A 84 40.89 1.06 -8.80
CA ARG A 84 39.80 2.05 -8.87
C ARG A 84 39.60 2.65 -7.49
N SER A 85 39.21 3.93 -7.45
CA SER A 85 38.87 4.57 -6.19
C SER A 85 37.68 3.86 -5.53
N PHE A 86 37.63 3.87 -4.20
CA PHE A 86 36.51 3.29 -3.47
C PHE A 86 35.17 3.91 -3.88
N GLU A 87 35.13 5.23 -4.06
CA GLU A 87 33.92 5.97 -4.46
C GLU A 87 33.37 5.48 -5.80
N SER A 88 34.27 5.19 -6.75
CA SER A 88 33.90 4.69 -8.08
C SER A 88 33.20 3.33 -8.02
N PHE A 89 33.46 2.53 -6.97
CA PHE A 89 32.81 1.26 -6.72
C PHE A 89 31.57 1.39 -5.82
N ALA A 90 31.64 2.24 -4.80
CA ALA A 90 30.61 2.42 -3.79
C ALA A 90 29.38 3.14 -4.35
N VAL A 91 29.56 4.18 -5.17
CA VAL A 91 28.45 4.99 -5.69
C VAL A 91 27.42 4.15 -6.47
N PRO A 92 27.81 3.31 -7.45
CA PRO A 92 26.85 2.42 -8.14
C PRO A 92 26.14 1.46 -7.19
N THR A 93 26.84 0.94 -6.18
CA THR A 93 26.28 0.02 -5.18
C THR A 93 25.22 0.71 -4.33
N ILE A 94 25.55 1.88 -3.77
CA ILE A 94 24.65 2.69 -2.93
C ILE A 94 23.40 3.10 -3.72
N VAL A 95 23.59 3.61 -4.93
CA VAL A 95 22.48 4.00 -5.81
C VAL A 95 21.62 2.79 -6.19
N GLY A 96 22.22 1.62 -6.40
CA GLY A 96 21.52 0.38 -6.68
C GLY A 96 20.57 -0.03 -5.54
N GLU A 97 21.06 -0.01 -4.29
CA GLU A 97 20.23 -0.32 -3.12
C GLU A 97 19.10 0.69 -2.91
N ILE A 98 19.39 1.99 -3.07
CA ILE A 98 18.38 3.06 -2.98
C ILE A 98 17.27 2.85 -4.03
N LYS A 99 17.65 2.61 -5.29
CA LYS A 99 16.69 2.34 -6.37
C LYS A 99 15.86 1.08 -6.11
N ARG A 100 16.50 0.03 -5.59
CA ARG A 100 15.83 -1.22 -5.23
C ARG A 100 14.79 -0.99 -4.13
N PHE A 101 15.14 -0.25 -3.07
CA PHE A 101 14.20 0.10 -2.02
C PHE A 101 13.00 0.88 -2.54
N ILE A 102 13.22 1.93 -3.34
CA ILE A 102 12.13 2.72 -3.93
C ILE A 102 11.19 1.82 -4.75
N ARG A 103 11.76 0.93 -5.56
CA ARG A 103 10.99 0.00 -6.40
C ARG A 103 10.16 -0.99 -5.58
N ASP A 104 10.68 -1.45 -4.45
CA ASP A 104 10.10 -2.58 -3.70
C ASP A 104 9.21 -2.11 -2.53
N LYS A 105 9.39 -0.88 -2.01
CA LYS A 105 8.80 -0.43 -0.75
C LYS A 105 7.98 0.87 -0.82
N THR A 106 8.10 1.67 -1.88
CA THR A 106 7.40 2.97 -1.98
C THR A 106 6.06 2.89 -2.75
N TRP A 107 5.64 1.70 -3.18
CA TRP A 107 4.36 1.55 -3.90
C TRP A 107 3.22 1.28 -2.91
N SER A 108 2.21 2.17 -2.88
CA SER A 108 1.01 2.02 -2.06
C SER A 108 0.20 0.76 -2.40
N VAL A 109 0.38 0.21 -3.61
CA VAL A 109 -0.28 -1.00 -4.09
C VAL A 109 0.73 -1.87 -4.85
N HIS A 110 0.64 -3.20 -4.71
CA HIS A 110 1.48 -4.11 -5.48
C HIS A 110 1.12 -4.03 -6.97
N VAL A 111 1.98 -3.38 -7.77
CA VAL A 111 1.80 -3.31 -9.22
C VAL A 111 2.85 -4.20 -9.93
N PRO A 112 2.45 -4.94 -11.00
CA PRO A 112 3.31 -5.89 -11.71
C PRO A 112 4.64 -5.33 -12.21
N ARG A 113 5.66 -6.21 -12.31
CA ARG A 113 7.01 -5.85 -12.78
C ARG A 113 7.03 -5.30 -14.21
N ARG A 114 6.19 -5.84 -15.11
CA ARG A 114 6.06 -5.36 -16.50
C ARG A 114 5.72 -3.86 -16.54
N ILE A 115 4.77 -3.44 -15.71
CA ILE A 115 4.33 -2.04 -15.57
C ILE A 115 5.45 -1.16 -14.98
N LYS A 116 6.21 -1.66 -13.99
CA LYS A 116 7.38 -0.97 -13.42
C LYS A 116 8.45 -0.65 -14.47
N GLU A 117 8.68 -1.57 -15.40
CA GLU A 117 9.71 -1.43 -16.44
C GLU A 117 9.19 -0.61 -17.63
N LEU A 118 7.90 -0.72 -17.96
CA LEU A 118 7.29 0.00 -19.08
C LEU A 118 7.01 1.47 -18.77
N GLY A 119 6.65 1.84 -17.53
CA GLY A 119 6.32 3.22 -17.15
C GLY A 119 7.41 4.25 -17.47
N PRO A 120 8.67 4.04 -17.04
CA PRO A 120 9.78 4.93 -17.39
C PRO A 120 10.04 5.00 -18.91
N ARG A 121 9.85 3.89 -19.64
CA ARG A 121 10.00 3.86 -21.10
C ARG A 121 8.91 4.70 -21.79
N ILE A 122 7.66 4.60 -21.33
CA ILE A 122 6.55 5.45 -21.79
C ILE A 122 6.88 6.92 -21.56
N LYS A 123 7.36 7.28 -20.37
CA LYS A 123 7.72 8.68 -20.08
C LYS A 123 8.78 9.22 -21.04
N ASN A 124 9.86 8.47 -21.25
CA ASN A 124 10.93 8.87 -22.18
C ASN A 124 10.41 8.95 -23.62
N ALA A 125 9.61 7.98 -24.07
CA ALA A 125 9.00 8.00 -25.40
C ALA A 125 8.08 9.22 -25.59
N VAL A 126 7.30 9.59 -24.57
CA VAL A 126 6.47 10.80 -24.62
C VAL A 126 7.34 12.04 -24.77
N GLU A 127 8.43 12.18 -24.02
CA GLU A 127 9.34 13.33 -24.11
C GLU A 127 10.01 13.43 -25.49
N GLU A 128 10.51 12.32 -26.03
CA GLU A 128 11.16 12.23 -27.34
C GLU A 128 10.18 12.53 -28.49
N LEU A 129 9.04 11.85 -28.53
CA LEU A 129 8.02 12.04 -29.57
C LEU A 129 7.38 13.43 -29.49
N THR A 130 7.23 14.02 -28.29
CA THR A 130 6.74 15.40 -28.16
C THR A 130 7.72 16.38 -28.80
N THR A 131 9.03 16.15 -28.61
CA THR A 131 10.08 16.97 -29.21
C THR A 131 10.09 16.85 -30.73
N GLU A 132 9.93 15.63 -31.25
CA GLU A 132 9.92 15.36 -32.69
C GLU A 132 8.66 15.89 -33.38
N TYR A 133 7.48 15.61 -32.84
CA TYR A 133 6.20 15.97 -33.46
C TYR A 133 5.74 17.39 -33.15
N GLN A 134 6.39 18.09 -32.22
CA GLN A 134 5.99 19.43 -31.74
C GLN A 134 4.55 19.46 -31.22
N ARG A 135 4.04 18.31 -30.74
CA ARG A 135 2.73 18.13 -30.11
C ARG A 135 2.76 16.91 -29.21
N SER A 136 1.74 16.76 -28.35
CA SER A 136 1.57 15.53 -27.57
C SER A 136 1.39 14.32 -28.50
N PRO A 137 2.13 13.21 -28.29
CA PRO A 137 1.95 11.98 -29.05
C PRO A 137 0.65 11.27 -28.66
N GLN A 138 0.08 10.51 -29.59
CA GLN A 138 -1.05 9.62 -29.34
C GLN A 138 -0.58 8.29 -28.76
N VAL A 139 -1.50 7.56 -28.12
CA VAL A 139 -1.24 6.25 -27.51
C VAL A 139 -0.71 5.24 -28.54
N SER A 140 -1.30 5.22 -29.74
CA SER A 140 -0.86 4.39 -30.86
C SER A 140 0.58 4.70 -31.31
N GLU A 141 0.98 5.97 -31.29
CA GLU A 141 2.33 6.42 -31.65
C GLU A 141 3.36 5.99 -30.59
N ILE A 142 3.00 6.10 -29.30
CA ILE A 142 3.82 5.62 -28.18
C ILE A 142 3.98 4.10 -28.23
N ALA A 143 2.88 3.38 -28.49
CA ALA A 143 2.87 1.92 -28.59
C ALA A 143 3.77 1.43 -29.74
N ALA A 144 3.65 2.06 -30.91
CA ALA A 144 4.50 1.77 -32.06
C ALA A 144 5.99 2.04 -31.78
N TYR A 145 6.30 3.18 -31.14
CA TYR A 145 7.69 3.55 -30.79
C TYR A 145 8.34 2.58 -29.80
N LEU A 146 7.55 2.04 -28.87
CA LEU A 146 8.03 1.15 -27.81
C LEU A 146 7.92 -0.34 -28.14
N GLU A 147 7.34 -0.68 -29.30
CA GLU A 147 7.05 -2.03 -29.76
C GLU A 147 6.17 -2.82 -28.76
N VAL A 148 5.13 -2.19 -28.24
CA VAL A 148 4.16 -2.76 -27.30
C VAL A 148 2.73 -2.53 -27.81
N THR A 149 1.73 -3.13 -27.17
CA THR A 149 0.32 -2.87 -27.56
C THR A 149 -0.19 -1.56 -26.93
N GLU A 150 -1.18 -0.94 -27.57
CA GLU A 150 -1.86 0.25 -27.01
C GLU A 150 -2.48 -0.04 -25.64
N GLU A 151 -2.99 -1.26 -25.44
CA GLU A 151 -3.57 -1.71 -24.17
C GLU A 151 -2.52 -1.70 -23.05
N GLU A 152 -1.31 -2.18 -23.32
CA GLU A 152 -0.22 -2.16 -22.34
C GLU A 152 0.21 -0.74 -21.98
N VAL A 153 0.17 0.19 -22.95
CA VAL A 153 0.44 1.61 -22.73
C VAL A 153 -0.63 2.23 -21.85
N LEU A 154 -1.91 2.04 -22.19
CA LEU A 154 -3.04 2.56 -21.42
C LEU A 154 -3.07 2.01 -19.99
N GLU A 155 -2.90 0.70 -19.82
CA GLU A 155 -2.83 0.05 -18.52
C GLU A 155 -1.69 0.64 -17.67
N THR A 156 -0.50 0.80 -18.26
CA THR A 156 0.66 1.35 -17.56
C THR A 156 0.47 2.82 -17.20
N MET A 157 -0.13 3.62 -18.09
CA MET A 157 -0.45 5.02 -17.83
C MET A 157 -1.48 5.18 -16.70
N GLU A 158 -2.48 4.31 -16.66
CA GLU A 158 -3.52 4.35 -15.62
C GLU A 158 -2.98 3.90 -14.27
N MET A 159 -2.20 2.81 -14.23
CA MET A 159 -1.53 2.34 -13.01
C MET A 159 -0.44 3.30 -12.52
N GLY A 160 0.16 4.09 -13.42
CA GLY A 160 1.07 5.17 -13.06
C GLY A 160 0.42 6.29 -12.25
N LYS A 161 -0.90 6.52 -12.39
CA LYS A 161 -1.65 7.46 -11.54
C LYS A 161 -1.90 6.92 -10.14
N SER A 162 -1.93 5.60 -9.97
CA SER A 162 -2.06 4.91 -8.68
C SER A 162 -0.76 4.86 -7.86
N TYR A 163 0.32 5.50 -8.31
CA TYR A 163 1.61 5.59 -7.59
C TYR A 163 1.48 6.33 -6.25
N GLN A 164 0.47 7.19 -6.11
CA GLN A 164 0.10 7.86 -4.87
C GLN A 164 -1.40 7.68 -4.68
N ALA A 165 -1.80 6.84 -3.73
CA ALA A 165 -3.18 6.81 -3.30
C ALA A 165 -3.56 8.22 -2.82
N LEU A 166 -4.65 8.77 -3.35
CA LEU A 166 -5.20 10.03 -2.84
C LEU A 166 -5.58 9.83 -1.37
N SER A 167 -5.14 10.75 -0.51
CA SER A 167 -5.55 10.70 0.89
C SER A 167 -7.06 10.84 0.98
N VAL A 168 -7.67 9.95 1.74
CA VAL A 168 -9.10 10.00 2.07
C VAL A 168 -9.43 11.25 2.90
N ASP A 169 -8.46 11.74 3.68
CA ASP A 169 -8.52 12.99 4.44
C ASP A 169 -8.19 14.24 3.61
N ARG A 170 -8.04 14.12 2.28
CA ARG A 170 -7.79 15.29 1.43
C ARG A 170 -9.02 16.19 1.42
N SER A 171 -8.87 17.42 1.93
CA SER A 171 -9.87 18.47 1.82
C SER A 171 -10.14 18.86 0.36
N ILE A 172 -11.41 19.05 0.04
CA ILE A 172 -11.93 19.63 -1.19
C ILE A 172 -12.81 20.82 -0.78
N GLU A 173 -12.71 21.92 -1.50
CA GLU A 173 -13.62 23.07 -1.33
C GLU A 173 -15.02 22.66 -1.82
N ALA A 174 -15.98 22.58 -0.91
CA ALA A 174 -17.34 22.12 -1.22
C ALA A 174 -18.27 23.26 -1.68
N ASP A 175 -17.92 24.52 -1.38
CA ASP A 175 -18.76 25.69 -1.65
C ASP A 175 -17.94 26.99 -1.76
N ALA A 176 -18.57 28.04 -2.30
CA ALA A 176 -17.97 29.37 -2.45
C ALA A 176 -17.76 30.11 -1.09
N GLU A 177 -18.24 29.53 0.01
CA GLU A 177 -18.08 30.04 1.37
C GLU A 177 -16.87 29.44 2.12
N GLY A 178 -16.12 28.53 1.49
CA GLY A 178 -14.85 28.04 2.01
C GLY A 178 -14.96 26.89 3.01
N SER A 179 -16.07 26.15 2.99
CA SER A 179 -16.21 24.91 3.77
C SER A 179 -15.34 23.82 3.15
N GLU A 180 -14.37 23.30 3.92
CA GLU A 180 -13.58 22.14 3.55
C GLU A 180 -14.32 20.84 3.89
N VAL A 181 -14.49 19.97 2.90
CA VAL A 181 -15.06 18.62 3.06
C VAL A 181 -13.99 17.60 2.64
N THR A 182 -13.87 16.48 3.35
CA THR A 182 -12.88 15.46 2.96
C THR A 182 -13.41 14.55 1.85
N LEU A 183 -12.50 13.91 1.11
CA LEU A 183 -12.88 12.87 0.16
C LEU A 183 -13.69 11.73 0.81
N LEU A 184 -13.44 11.43 2.10
CA LEU A 184 -14.20 10.42 2.84
C LEU A 184 -15.67 10.79 3.01
N ASP A 185 -15.94 12.05 3.31
CA ASP A 185 -17.29 12.55 3.62
C ASP A 185 -18.20 12.50 2.39
N LEU A 186 -17.61 12.47 1.18
CA LEU A 186 -18.33 12.31 -0.09
C LEU A 186 -18.67 10.85 -0.41
N VAL A 187 -18.08 9.88 0.29
CA VAL A 187 -18.36 8.45 0.08
C VAL A 187 -19.64 8.10 0.84
N GLY A 188 -20.75 8.06 0.12
CA GLY A 188 -22.03 7.60 0.67
C GLY A 188 -21.97 6.13 1.12
N SER A 189 -22.61 5.83 2.24
CA SER A 189 -22.86 4.46 2.71
C SER A 189 -24.34 4.11 2.54
N THR A 190 -24.63 2.83 2.32
CA THR A 190 -26.01 2.33 2.39
C THR A 190 -26.45 2.24 3.84
N GLU A 191 -27.58 2.87 4.18
CA GLU A 191 -28.16 2.83 5.52
C GLU A 191 -29.05 1.60 5.70
N ASP A 192 -28.50 0.53 6.28
CA ASP A 192 -29.24 -0.74 6.54
C ASP A 192 -30.29 -0.62 7.66
N GLY A 193 -30.40 0.53 8.34
CA GLY A 193 -31.24 0.71 9.53
C GLY A 193 -32.74 0.57 9.24
N PHE A 194 -33.20 1.12 8.11
CA PHE A 194 -34.58 1.02 7.67
C PHE A 194 -34.94 -0.42 7.28
N GLU A 195 -34.09 -1.08 6.48
CA GLU A 195 -34.33 -2.45 6.03
C GLU A 195 -34.41 -3.44 7.20
N LYS A 196 -33.52 -3.29 8.21
CA LYS A 196 -33.58 -4.12 9.43
C LYS A 196 -34.84 -3.88 10.26
N THR A 197 -35.35 -2.66 10.28
CA THR A 197 -36.58 -2.31 11.02
C THR A 197 -37.81 -2.92 10.36
N ASP A 198 -37.92 -2.81 9.05
CA ASP A 198 -39.01 -3.43 8.27
C ASP A 198 -38.96 -4.96 8.37
N GLN A 199 -37.78 -5.56 8.24
CA GLN A 199 -37.60 -7.01 8.42
C GLN A 199 -38.03 -7.48 9.82
N ARG A 200 -37.72 -6.70 10.86
CA ARG A 200 -38.13 -7.01 12.23
C ARG A 200 -39.65 -6.93 12.40
N LEU A 201 -40.29 -5.89 11.89
CA LEU A 201 -41.75 -5.72 11.96
C LEU A 201 -42.47 -6.86 11.23
N LEU A 202 -41.97 -7.23 10.05
CA LEU A 202 -42.49 -8.33 9.24
C LEU A 202 -42.32 -9.68 9.94
N LEU A 203 -41.18 -9.92 10.59
CA LEU A 203 -40.95 -11.12 11.40
C LEU A 203 -41.87 -11.17 12.63
N GLU A 204 -42.05 -10.06 13.36
CA GLU A 204 -42.95 -10.01 14.53
C GLU A 204 -44.39 -10.39 14.16
N LYS A 205 -44.89 -9.89 13.01
CA LYS A 205 -46.19 -10.31 12.47
C LYS A 205 -46.21 -11.78 12.08
N ALA A 206 -45.20 -12.26 11.35
CA ALA A 206 -45.14 -13.64 10.87
C ALA A 206 -45.06 -14.67 12.01
N PHE A 207 -44.44 -14.33 13.14
CA PHE A 207 -44.31 -15.21 14.30
C PHE A 207 -45.64 -15.50 15.01
N THR A 208 -46.69 -14.68 14.80
CA THR A 208 -48.03 -14.91 15.36
C THR A 208 -48.70 -16.19 14.83
N VAL A 209 -48.26 -16.70 13.67
CA VAL A 209 -48.81 -17.92 13.02
C VAL A 209 -48.19 -19.20 13.61
N LEU A 210 -47.12 -19.06 14.38
CA LEU A 210 -46.43 -20.17 15.03
C LEU A 210 -47.07 -20.51 16.38
N THR A 211 -47.06 -21.78 16.73
CA THR A 211 -47.41 -22.18 18.11
C THR A 211 -46.26 -21.86 19.06
N ASP A 212 -46.55 -21.71 20.36
CA ASP A 212 -45.54 -21.48 21.39
C ASP A 212 -44.39 -22.49 21.30
N ARG A 213 -44.71 -23.75 20.99
CA ARG A 213 -43.73 -24.82 20.85
C ARG A 213 -42.83 -24.66 19.61
N GLU A 214 -43.39 -24.17 18.51
CA GLU A 214 -42.63 -23.87 17.30
C GLU A 214 -41.72 -22.64 17.51
N GLN A 215 -42.22 -21.60 18.20
CA GLN A 215 -41.43 -20.42 18.55
C GLN A 215 -40.26 -20.78 19.48
N GLU A 216 -40.51 -21.62 20.49
CA GLU A 216 -39.49 -22.09 21.44
C GLU A 216 -38.37 -22.88 20.71
N ILE A 217 -38.72 -23.74 19.76
CA ILE A 217 -37.75 -24.47 18.94
C ILE A 217 -36.92 -23.51 18.06
N LEU A 218 -37.54 -22.51 17.44
CA LEU A 218 -36.81 -21.51 16.65
C LEU A 218 -35.89 -20.66 17.53
N ARG A 219 -36.32 -20.31 18.75
CA ARG A 219 -35.48 -19.61 19.72
C ARG A 219 -34.25 -20.42 20.09
N CYS A 220 -34.43 -21.68 20.48
CA CYS A 220 -33.31 -22.55 20.81
C CYS A 220 -32.32 -22.74 19.64
N THR A 221 -32.83 -22.89 18.42
CA THR A 221 -31.99 -23.20 17.25
C THR A 221 -31.31 -21.98 16.62
N TYR A 222 -31.97 -20.83 16.56
CA TYR A 222 -31.47 -19.65 15.84
C TYR A 222 -31.02 -18.50 16.75
N PHE A 223 -31.53 -18.40 17.99
CA PHE A 223 -31.08 -17.37 18.95
C PHE A 223 -30.06 -17.95 19.94
N ASP A 224 -30.36 -19.11 20.52
CA ASP A 224 -29.47 -19.76 21.48
C ASP A 224 -28.38 -20.63 20.79
N ASN A 225 -28.44 -20.77 19.46
CA ASN A 225 -27.51 -21.58 18.63
C ASN A 225 -27.36 -23.05 19.07
N LEU A 226 -28.40 -23.64 19.67
CA LEU A 226 -28.42 -25.04 20.06
C LEU A 226 -28.63 -25.93 18.84
N SER A 227 -27.92 -27.06 18.79
CA SER A 227 -28.19 -28.10 17.80
C SER A 227 -29.59 -28.70 18.00
N GLN A 228 -30.13 -29.35 16.96
CA GLN A 228 -31.43 -30.03 17.08
C GLN A 228 -31.44 -31.15 18.12
N LYS A 229 -30.25 -31.73 18.41
CA LYS A 229 -30.08 -32.74 19.45
C LYS A 229 -30.18 -32.09 20.84
N GLU A 230 -29.41 -31.03 21.08
CA GLU A 230 -29.43 -30.27 22.34
C GLU A 230 -30.79 -29.62 22.59
N THR A 231 -31.45 -29.13 21.54
CA THR A 231 -32.82 -28.61 21.60
C THR A 231 -33.80 -29.71 21.98
N GLY A 232 -33.62 -30.93 21.47
CA GLY A 232 -34.44 -32.08 21.83
C GLY A 232 -34.27 -32.49 23.29
N GLU A 233 -33.03 -32.54 23.76
CA GLU A 233 -32.69 -32.80 25.17
C GLU A 233 -33.30 -31.74 26.09
N ARG A 234 -33.20 -30.45 25.72
CA ARG A 234 -33.75 -29.32 26.50
C ARG A 234 -35.27 -29.31 26.56
N LEU A 235 -35.93 -29.73 25.49
CA LEU A 235 -37.38 -29.70 25.36
C LEU A 235 -38.04 -31.06 25.62
N ASP A 236 -37.30 -32.07 26.05
CA ASP A 236 -37.77 -33.44 26.30
C ASP A 236 -38.51 -34.07 25.09
N ILE A 237 -37.92 -33.90 23.90
CA ILE A 237 -38.42 -34.48 22.64
C ILE A 237 -37.28 -35.03 21.78
N SER A 238 -37.57 -35.97 20.89
CA SER A 238 -36.53 -36.51 20.00
C SER A 238 -36.02 -35.45 19.01
N GLN A 239 -34.74 -35.54 18.64
CA GLN A 239 -34.14 -34.69 17.60
C GLN A 239 -34.96 -34.72 16.29
N MET A 240 -35.51 -35.88 15.94
CA MET A 240 -36.35 -36.01 14.74
C MET A 240 -37.68 -35.25 14.89
N HIS A 241 -38.23 -35.16 16.10
CA HIS A 241 -39.41 -34.35 16.37
C HIS A 241 -39.08 -32.84 16.27
N VAL A 242 -37.95 -32.40 16.82
CA VAL A 242 -37.45 -31.02 16.68
C VAL A 242 -37.32 -30.65 15.20
N SER A 243 -36.67 -31.49 14.40
CA SER A 243 -36.49 -31.25 12.96
C SER A 243 -37.83 -31.15 12.20
N ARG A 244 -38.83 -31.99 12.54
CA ARG A 244 -40.17 -31.91 11.94
C ARG A 244 -40.90 -30.61 12.30
N LEU A 245 -40.83 -30.17 13.57
CA LEU A 245 -41.46 -28.94 14.03
C LEU A 245 -40.75 -27.70 13.47
N GLN A 246 -39.41 -27.69 13.42
CA GLN A 246 -38.64 -26.61 12.80
C GLN A 246 -38.98 -26.45 11.32
N ARG A 247 -39.06 -27.55 10.54
CA ARG A 247 -39.48 -27.47 9.13
C ARG A 247 -40.90 -26.93 8.97
N ARG A 248 -41.82 -27.34 9.85
CA ARG A 248 -43.21 -26.86 9.83
C ARG A 248 -43.29 -25.37 10.16
N ALA A 249 -42.56 -24.92 11.17
CA ALA A 249 -42.46 -23.52 11.56
C ALA A 249 -41.90 -22.66 10.42
N LEU A 250 -40.80 -23.09 9.78
CA LEU A 250 -40.24 -22.40 8.61
C LEU A 250 -41.20 -22.35 7.42
N HIS A 251 -41.99 -23.41 7.21
CA HIS A 251 -43.02 -23.42 6.16
C HIS A 251 -44.12 -22.39 6.45
N LYS A 252 -44.64 -22.35 7.68
CA LYS A 252 -45.65 -21.37 8.10
C LYS A 252 -45.15 -19.93 7.96
N LEU A 253 -43.91 -19.67 8.39
CA LEU A 253 -43.28 -18.34 8.24
C LEU A 253 -43.14 -17.96 6.77
N ARG A 254 -42.74 -18.90 5.90
CA ARG A 254 -42.61 -18.64 4.47
C ARG A 254 -43.96 -18.33 3.82
N ASP A 255 -45.02 -19.03 4.23
CA ASP A 255 -46.35 -18.81 3.69
C ASP A 255 -46.93 -17.47 4.16
N SER A 256 -46.73 -17.09 5.43
CA SER A 256 -47.21 -15.79 5.94
C SER A 256 -46.49 -14.61 5.29
N ILE A 257 -45.17 -14.69 5.11
CA ILE A 257 -44.38 -13.64 4.47
C ILE A 257 -44.70 -13.51 2.97
N ARG A 258 -45.06 -14.61 2.29
CA ARG A 258 -45.44 -14.60 0.86
C ARG A 258 -46.82 -14.00 0.57
N VAL A 259 -47.68 -13.89 1.58
CA VAL A 259 -49.05 -13.38 1.41
C VAL A 259 -49.11 -11.85 1.51
N GLU A 260 -48.17 -11.21 2.21
CA GLU A 260 -48.11 -9.74 2.40
C GLU A 260 -47.42 -8.87 1.31
N PRO A 261 -46.89 -9.34 0.15
CA PRO A 261 -46.38 -8.42 -0.89
C PRO A 261 -47.48 -7.63 -1.62
N SER A 262 -48.76 -7.91 -1.33
CA SER A 262 -49.90 -7.36 -2.09
C SER A 262 -50.63 -6.21 -1.37
N GLU A 263 -50.31 -5.93 -0.11
CA GLU A 263 -50.98 -4.90 0.69
C GLU A 263 -49.98 -3.85 1.18
N CYS A 264 -49.37 -3.13 0.24
CA CYS A 264 -48.79 -1.79 0.45
C CYS A 264 -48.72 -1.10 -0.92
N LEU A 265 -49.80 -0.41 -1.29
CA LEU A 265 -49.81 0.72 -2.23
C LEU A 265 -49.63 2.02 -1.43
#